data_AF-A0A357HZ61-F1
#
_entry.id   AF-A0A357HZ61-F1
#
_cell.length_a   1.000
_cell.length_b   1.000
_cell.length_c   1.000
_cell.angle_alpha   90.00
_cell.angle_beta   90.00
_cell.angle_gamma   90.00
#
_symmetry.space_group_name_H-M   'P 1'
#
loop_
_entity.id
_entity.type
_entity.pdbx_description
1 polymer ?
#
loop_
_entity_poly.entity_id
_entity_poly.type
_entity_poly.pdbx_seq_one_letter_code
_entity_poly.pdbx_strand_id
1 'polypeptide(L)'
;MSLHAKINRSYYAVLFTLLVTILAAAAQEAPATIRLQLSTLAWEKPIKGLYFQNAGKAEELKAYSGGFSMPFSYEGDPIIRFYSDIETLTLPLEERPPPIGIAQLLPSLKHALLIFLPRGDASYQILTHDFSQEIFPPNSCRIFNFSGMRVVFAFGDKPITQAIDPNEITVIAQNDLADHNQMVKVQLAQEGQETLRLVYRSTWRFDDQARTSVFILPAPNEHGSVKMRKFVQRGLRPREEMNHY
;
A
#
# COMPACT_ATOMS: atom_id res chain seq x y z
N MET A 1 -70.53 11.06 -35.99
CA MET A 1 -69.53 10.00 -35.73
C MET A 1 -68.19 10.67 -35.44
N SER A 2 -67.66 10.42 -34.24
CA SER A 2 -66.60 11.18 -33.57
C SER A 2 -65.21 10.88 -34.12
N LEU A 3 -64.55 11.91 -34.68
CA LEU A 3 -63.16 11.84 -35.16
C LEU A 3 -62.15 12.48 -34.18
N HIS A 4 -62.56 12.74 -32.93
CA HIS A 4 -61.72 13.43 -31.93
C HIS A 4 -61.14 12.52 -30.84
N ALA A 5 -61.46 11.21 -30.86
CA ALA A 5 -61.06 10.30 -29.77
C ALA A 5 -59.71 9.57 -29.98
N LYS A 6 -59.06 9.70 -31.15
CA LYS A 6 -57.85 8.90 -31.46
C LYS A 6 -56.51 9.59 -31.23
N ILE A 7 -56.47 10.91 -31.06
CA ILE A 7 -55.20 11.66 -31.00
C ILE A 7 -54.62 11.77 -29.59
N ASN A 8 -55.44 11.59 -28.53
CA ASN A 8 -54.97 11.77 -27.15
C ASN A 8 -54.28 10.56 -26.53
N ARG A 9 -54.33 9.36 -27.13
CA ARG A 9 -53.70 8.15 -26.53
C ARG A 9 -52.21 7.99 -26.87
N SER A 10 -51.75 8.54 -27.99
CA SER A 10 -50.36 8.38 -28.45
C SER A 10 -49.37 9.26 -27.67
N TYR A 11 -49.80 10.42 -27.19
CA TYR A 11 -48.92 11.33 -26.42
C TYR A 11 -48.54 10.75 -25.06
N TYR A 12 -49.47 10.08 -24.36
CA TYR A 12 -49.15 9.45 -23.07
C TYR A 12 -48.21 8.26 -23.21
N ALA A 13 -48.30 7.48 -24.30
CA ALA A 13 -47.41 6.35 -24.53
C ALA A 13 -45.96 6.79 -24.82
N VAL A 14 -45.79 7.89 -25.56
CA VAL A 14 -44.47 8.48 -25.87
C VAL A 14 -43.88 9.18 -24.64
N LEU A 15 -44.70 9.90 -23.87
CA LEU A 15 -44.24 10.57 -22.65
C LEU A 15 -43.79 9.56 -21.57
N PHE A 16 -44.47 8.41 -21.46
CA PHE A 16 -44.12 7.36 -20.49
C PHE A 16 -42.84 6.61 -20.88
N THR A 17 -42.58 6.39 -22.18
CA THR A 17 -41.33 5.78 -22.64
C THR A 17 -40.12 6.71 -22.50
N LEU A 18 -40.31 8.03 -22.64
CA LEU A 18 -39.25 9.01 -22.36
C LEU A 18 -38.91 9.08 -20.86
N LEU A 19 -39.91 8.96 -19.97
CA LEU A 19 -39.67 9.01 -18.53
C LEU A 19 -38.88 7.77 -18.03
N VAL A 20 -39.16 6.58 -18.59
CA VAL A 20 -38.47 5.33 -18.22
C VAL A 20 -37.02 5.30 -18.71
N THR A 21 -36.71 5.93 -19.84
CA THR A 21 -35.33 5.99 -20.35
C THR A 21 -34.45 6.97 -19.56
N ILE A 22 -35.02 8.07 -19.05
CA ILE A 22 -34.28 9.03 -18.22
C ILE A 22 -33.98 8.44 -16.82
N LEU A 23 -34.89 7.66 -16.24
CA LEU A 23 -34.62 6.97 -14.96
C LEU A 23 -33.56 5.87 -15.07
N ALA A 24 -33.45 5.19 -16.21
CA ALA A 24 -32.41 4.18 -16.42
C ALA A 24 -31.00 4.77 -16.59
N ALA A 25 -30.90 5.99 -17.13
CA ALA A 25 -29.62 6.69 -17.30
C ALA A 25 -29.05 7.29 -16.00
N ALA A 26 -29.86 7.40 -14.95
CA ALA A 26 -29.45 7.90 -13.63
C ALA A 26 -28.99 6.79 -12.67
N ALA A 27 -28.97 5.52 -13.10
CA ALA A 27 -28.27 4.45 -12.40
C ALA A 27 -26.76 4.58 -12.65
N GLN A 28 -26.18 5.66 -12.12
CA GLN A 28 -24.74 5.82 -12.01
C GLN A 28 -24.28 4.66 -11.14
N GLU A 29 -23.53 3.71 -11.72
CA GLU A 29 -22.93 2.59 -10.98
C GLU A 29 -22.25 3.17 -9.73
N ALA A 30 -22.84 2.91 -8.56
CA ALA A 30 -22.25 3.32 -7.31
C ALA A 30 -20.81 2.77 -7.30
N PRO A 31 -19.78 3.60 -7.03
CA PRO A 31 -18.40 3.15 -7.09
C PRO A 31 -18.26 1.90 -6.22
N ALA A 32 -17.72 0.83 -6.82
CA ALA A 32 -17.65 -0.48 -6.19
C ALA A 32 -16.94 -0.34 -4.83
N THR A 33 -17.69 -0.50 -3.75
CA THR A 33 -17.14 -0.46 -2.40
C THR A 33 -16.26 -1.68 -2.21
N ILE A 34 -15.06 -1.49 -1.68
CA ILE A 34 -14.11 -2.58 -1.39
C ILE A 34 -13.98 -2.79 0.12
N ARG A 35 -13.63 -4.01 0.52
CA ARG A 35 -13.42 -4.40 1.91
C ARG A 35 -12.10 -5.15 2.06
N LEU A 36 -11.21 -4.65 2.92
CA LEU A 36 -9.88 -5.24 3.16
C LEU A 36 -9.29 -4.79 4.49
N GLN A 37 -8.17 -5.40 4.87
CA GLN A 37 -7.34 -4.91 5.96
C GLN A 37 -6.32 -3.90 5.45
N LEU A 38 -6.08 -2.83 6.20
CA LEU A 38 -5.03 -1.86 5.93
C LEU A 38 -3.99 -1.88 7.05
N SER A 39 -2.72 -1.88 6.66
CA SER A 39 -1.58 -1.54 7.53
C SER A 39 -0.90 -0.30 6.96
N THR A 40 -0.19 0.46 7.81
CA THR A 40 0.50 1.68 7.39
C THR A 40 1.95 1.68 7.80
N LEU A 41 2.76 2.42 7.05
CA LEU A 41 4.15 2.72 7.36
C LEU A 41 4.46 4.16 6.96
N ALA A 42 5.05 4.94 7.87
CA ALA A 42 5.61 6.25 7.55
C ALA A 42 7.11 6.14 7.26
N TRP A 43 7.56 6.71 6.14
CA TRP A 43 8.95 6.50 5.72
C TRP A 43 9.98 7.29 6.53
N GLU A 44 9.64 8.50 6.96
CA GLU A 44 10.58 9.36 7.69
C GLU A 44 10.18 9.54 9.15
N LYS A 45 9.12 10.31 9.38
CA LYS A 45 8.61 10.64 10.71
C LYS A 45 7.22 10.04 10.89
N PRO A 46 6.82 9.67 12.12
CA PRO A 46 5.45 9.26 12.39
C PRO A 46 4.47 10.36 11.96
N ILE A 47 3.33 9.96 11.41
CA ILE A 47 2.29 10.85 10.94
C ILE A 47 1.07 10.69 11.84
N LYS A 48 0.51 11.83 12.26
CA LYS A 48 -0.73 11.96 13.05
C LYS A 48 -1.63 12.98 12.37
N GLY A 49 -2.94 12.98 12.69
CA GLY A 49 -3.88 13.94 12.10
C GLY A 49 -4.07 13.75 10.58
N LEU A 50 -3.97 12.52 10.08
CA LEU A 50 -4.43 12.17 8.74
C LEU A 50 -5.87 11.69 8.84
N TYR A 51 -6.80 12.33 8.16
CA TYR A 51 -8.21 11.98 8.20
C TYR A 51 -8.69 11.42 6.87
N PHE A 52 -9.53 10.40 6.90
CA PHE A 52 -10.11 9.76 5.71
C PHE A 52 -11.52 9.21 6.00
N GLN A 53 -12.25 8.84 4.94
CA GLN A 53 -13.55 8.20 5.08
C GLN A 53 -13.40 6.67 5.17
N ASN A 54 -14.01 6.04 6.17
CA ASN A 54 -14.08 4.59 6.34
C ASN A 54 -15.49 4.19 6.76
N ALA A 55 -16.13 3.27 6.03
CA ALA A 55 -17.51 2.83 6.24
C ALA A 55 -18.50 4.02 6.40
N GLY A 56 -18.30 5.08 5.60
CA GLY A 56 -19.11 6.30 5.66
C GLY A 56 -18.80 7.24 6.84
N LYS A 57 -17.83 6.94 7.70
CA LYS A 57 -17.44 7.77 8.85
C LYS A 57 -16.07 8.41 8.64
N ALA A 58 -15.84 9.56 9.27
CA ALA A 58 -14.52 10.17 9.34
C ALA A 58 -13.67 9.47 10.40
N GLU A 59 -12.46 9.04 10.03
CA GLU A 59 -11.51 8.38 10.93
C GLU A 59 -10.13 9.03 10.87
N GLU A 60 -9.43 9.07 12.00
CA GLU A 60 -8.01 9.46 12.07
C GLU A 60 -7.12 8.23 11.83
N LEU A 61 -6.20 8.36 10.89
CA LEU A 61 -5.13 7.41 10.61
C LEU A 61 -3.84 7.85 11.31
N LYS A 62 -3.15 6.88 11.92
CA LYS A 62 -1.80 7.04 12.47
C LYS A 62 -0.84 6.12 11.75
N ALA A 63 0.24 6.68 11.21
CA ALA A 63 1.30 5.92 10.56
C ALA A 63 2.60 6.04 11.36
N TYR A 64 3.23 4.92 11.65
CA TYR A 64 4.46 4.87 12.45
C TYR A 64 5.68 4.73 11.54
N SER A 65 6.80 5.34 11.93
CA SER A 65 8.06 5.10 11.23
C SER A 65 8.80 3.88 11.76
N GLY A 66 8.66 3.52 13.03
CA GLY A 66 9.40 2.40 13.64
C GLY A 66 8.96 0.99 13.21
N GLY A 67 7.79 0.86 12.57
CA GLY A 67 7.21 -0.42 12.19
C GLY A 67 5.84 -0.25 11.55
N PHE A 68 5.26 -1.36 11.10
CA PHE A 68 3.91 -1.37 10.56
C PHE A 68 2.88 -1.08 11.65
N SER A 69 1.81 -0.35 11.33
CA SER A 69 0.65 -0.29 12.22
C SER A 69 -0.01 -1.67 12.37
N MET A 70 -0.77 -1.83 13.45
CA MET A 70 -1.72 -2.94 13.52
C MET A 70 -2.70 -2.85 12.32
N PRO A 71 -3.07 -3.98 11.71
CA PRO A 71 -4.09 -4.01 10.68
C PRO A 71 -5.42 -3.48 11.22
N PHE A 72 -6.14 -2.73 10.39
CA PHE A 72 -7.52 -2.31 10.68
C PHE A 72 -8.40 -2.51 9.45
N SER A 73 -9.71 -2.68 9.67
CA SER A 73 -10.67 -2.90 8.59
C SER A 73 -10.96 -1.60 7.85
N TYR A 74 -10.92 -1.67 6.53
CA TYR A 74 -11.37 -0.61 5.63
C TYR A 74 -12.56 -1.08 4.81
N GLU A 75 -13.56 -0.21 4.70
CA GLU A 75 -14.70 -0.35 3.80
C GLU A 75 -14.99 0.99 3.12
N GLY A 76 -14.92 1.06 1.79
CA GLY A 76 -15.17 2.33 1.11
C GLY A 76 -14.75 2.36 -0.36
N ASP A 77 -14.53 3.58 -0.86
CA ASP A 77 -14.02 3.87 -2.20
C ASP A 77 -12.63 3.23 -2.39
N PRO A 78 -12.32 2.59 -3.54
CA PRO A 78 -10.97 2.15 -3.86
C PRO A 78 -9.94 3.31 -3.91
N ILE A 79 -10.38 4.56 -3.98
CA ILE A 79 -9.54 5.76 -3.90
C ILE A 79 -9.67 6.39 -2.51
N ILE A 80 -8.70 6.11 -1.64
CA ILE A 80 -8.64 6.76 -0.32
C ILE A 80 -8.00 8.14 -0.49
N ARG A 81 -8.72 9.16 -0.03
CA ARG A 81 -8.26 10.55 0.01
C ARG A 81 -8.01 10.94 1.46
N PHE A 82 -6.80 11.41 1.73
CA PHE A 82 -6.38 11.83 3.06
C PHE A 82 -6.35 13.35 3.17
N TYR A 83 -6.81 13.87 4.30
CA TYR A 83 -6.90 15.29 4.61
C TYR A 83 -6.22 15.59 5.95
N SER A 84 -5.76 16.82 6.15
CA SER A 84 -5.15 17.28 7.41
C SER A 84 -6.17 17.72 8.46
N ASP A 85 -7.44 17.84 8.07
CA ASP A 85 -8.53 18.32 8.92
C ASP A 85 -9.76 17.41 8.77
N ILE A 86 -10.33 17.01 9.91
CA ILE A 86 -11.52 16.17 9.97
C ILE A 86 -12.77 16.89 9.46
N GLU A 87 -12.86 18.21 9.62
CA GLU A 87 -14.02 19.00 9.19
C GLU A 87 -14.20 18.94 7.67
N THR A 88 -13.10 18.73 6.92
CA THR A 88 -13.13 18.54 5.47
C THR A 88 -14.03 17.36 5.05
N LEU A 89 -14.13 16.32 5.89
CA LEU A 89 -14.94 15.13 5.58
C LEU A 89 -16.44 15.35 5.78
N THR A 90 -16.84 16.48 6.36
CA THR A 90 -18.26 16.90 6.44
C THR A 90 -18.76 17.56 5.16
N LEU A 91 -17.85 18.05 4.31
CA LEU A 91 -18.18 18.69 3.05
C LEU A 91 -18.48 17.66 1.95
N PRO A 92 -19.34 18.00 0.97
CA PRO A 92 -19.46 17.28 -0.30
C PRO A 92 -18.09 17.15 -0.98
N LEU A 93 -17.85 16.06 -1.70
CA LEU A 93 -16.52 15.74 -2.26
C LEU A 93 -16.00 16.85 -3.19
N GLU A 94 -16.89 17.51 -3.92
CA GLU A 94 -16.61 18.58 -4.88
C GLU A 94 -16.16 19.87 -4.21
N GLU A 95 -16.51 20.07 -2.95
CA GLU A 95 -16.18 21.25 -2.14
C GLU A 95 -14.96 21.03 -1.25
N ARG A 96 -14.43 19.80 -1.18
CA ARG A 96 -13.25 19.49 -0.37
C ARG A 96 -12.02 20.17 -0.98
N PRO A 97 -11.10 20.72 -0.16
CA PRO A 97 -9.79 21.11 -0.63
C PRO A 97 -9.04 19.92 -1.23
N PRO A 98 -7.97 20.14 -2.01
CA PRO A 98 -7.13 19.06 -2.50
C PRO A 98 -6.64 18.15 -1.37
N PRO A 99 -6.72 16.81 -1.52
CA PRO A 99 -6.23 15.89 -0.50
C PRO A 99 -4.70 15.99 -0.37
N ILE A 100 -4.19 15.85 0.85
CA ILE A 100 -2.75 15.84 1.14
C ILE A 100 -2.10 14.48 0.83
N GLY A 101 -2.89 13.48 0.43
CA GLY A 101 -2.41 12.20 -0.06
C GLY A 101 -3.55 11.39 -0.67
N ILE A 102 -3.24 10.62 -1.71
CA ILE A 102 -4.20 9.73 -2.36
C ILE A 102 -3.58 8.34 -2.42
N ALA A 103 -4.32 7.34 -1.95
CA ALA A 103 -3.99 5.93 -2.11
C ALA A 103 -4.99 5.26 -3.03
N GLN A 104 -4.49 4.58 -4.06
CA GLN A 104 -5.29 3.72 -4.93
C GLN A 104 -5.21 2.29 -4.40
N LEU A 105 -6.36 1.67 -4.16
CA LEU A 105 -6.51 0.29 -3.74
C LEU A 105 -6.98 -0.56 -4.93
N LEU A 106 -6.42 -1.76 -5.07
CA LEU A 106 -6.86 -2.73 -6.04
C LEU A 106 -7.98 -3.60 -5.43
N PRO A 107 -9.13 -3.80 -6.11
CA PRO A 107 -10.25 -4.55 -5.57
C PRO A 107 -9.95 -6.00 -5.17
N SER A 108 -8.89 -6.61 -5.72
CA SER A 108 -8.47 -7.98 -5.43
C SER A 108 -7.71 -8.14 -4.11
N LEU A 109 -7.29 -7.04 -3.47
CA LEU A 109 -6.46 -7.11 -2.26
C LEU A 109 -7.30 -7.47 -1.03
N LYS A 110 -6.83 -8.45 -0.27
CA LYS A 110 -7.38 -8.78 1.06
C LYS A 110 -6.72 -7.98 2.18
N HIS A 111 -5.45 -7.64 2.01
CA HIS A 111 -4.65 -6.85 2.95
C HIS A 111 -3.71 -5.95 2.15
N ALA A 112 -3.78 -4.64 2.36
CA ALA A 112 -2.87 -3.69 1.76
C ALA A 112 -1.98 -3.01 2.80
N LEU A 113 -0.75 -2.69 2.40
CA LEU A 113 0.16 -1.81 3.11
C LEU A 113 0.18 -0.46 2.39
N LEU A 114 -0.09 0.60 3.14
CA LEU A 114 0.05 1.99 2.70
C LEU A 114 1.38 2.56 3.22
N ILE A 115 2.26 2.96 2.31
CA ILE A 115 3.56 3.54 2.63
C ILE A 115 3.53 5.02 2.30
N PHE A 116 3.70 5.86 3.32
CA PHE A 116 3.65 7.31 3.22
C PHE A 116 5.05 7.89 3.01
N LEU A 117 5.27 8.51 1.85
CA LEU A 117 6.51 9.19 1.48
C LEU A 117 6.25 10.71 1.43
N PRO A 118 6.98 11.54 2.20
CA PRO A 118 6.80 12.99 2.17
C PRO A 118 7.23 13.57 0.81
N ARG A 119 6.48 14.55 0.30
CA ARG A 119 6.82 15.30 -0.93
C ARG A 119 7.50 16.64 -0.69
N GLY A 120 7.55 17.10 0.55
CA GLY A 120 8.19 18.36 0.96
C GLY A 120 7.23 19.56 1.11
N ASP A 121 6.01 19.46 0.60
CA ASP A 121 4.94 20.48 0.63
C ASP A 121 3.82 20.13 1.63
N ALA A 122 4.16 19.41 2.70
CA ALA A 122 3.22 18.81 3.66
C ALA A 122 2.22 17.79 3.04
N SER A 123 2.41 17.41 1.77
CA SER A 123 1.69 16.30 1.13
C SER A 123 2.52 15.01 1.10
N TYR A 124 1.84 13.91 0.78
CA TYR A 124 2.40 12.57 0.75
C TYR A 124 2.15 11.89 -0.59
N GLN A 125 3.19 11.25 -1.13
CA GLN A 125 3.01 10.14 -2.05
C GLN A 125 2.69 8.90 -1.23
N ILE A 126 1.63 8.17 -1.61
CA ILE A 126 1.25 6.94 -0.93
C ILE A 126 1.41 5.78 -1.90
N LEU A 127 2.26 4.83 -1.53
CA LEU A 127 2.39 3.58 -2.25
C LEU A 127 1.48 2.53 -1.62
N THR A 128 0.71 1.82 -2.44
CA THR A 128 -0.15 0.72 -2.03
C THR A 128 0.45 -0.60 -2.49
N HIS A 129 0.59 -1.55 -1.58
CA HIS A 129 1.07 -2.90 -1.92
C HIS A 129 0.25 -3.99 -1.28
N ASP A 130 0.18 -5.15 -1.94
CA ASP A 130 -0.32 -6.36 -1.33
C ASP A 130 0.54 -6.73 -0.12
N PHE A 131 -0.11 -6.81 1.03
CA PHE A 131 0.50 -7.15 2.31
C PHE A 131 -0.02 -8.48 2.86
N SER A 132 -0.70 -9.27 2.02
CA SER A 132 -1.11 -10.63 2.34
C SER A 132 0.10 -11.51 2.66
N GLN A 133 -0.10 -12.41 3.61
CA GLN A 133 0.92 -13.35 4.05
C GLN A 133 0.95 -14.63 3.19
N GLU A 134 -0.03 -14.82 2.31
CA GLU A 134 -0.17 -16.00 1.45
C GLU A 134 1.06 -16.17 0.54
N ILE A 135 1.58 -15.07 -0.01
CA ILE A 135 2.76 -15.04 -0.89
C ILE A 135 4.06 -14.66 -0.16
N PHE A 136 4.01 -14.59 1.19
CA PHE A 136 5.13 -14.14 2.01
C PHE A 136 5.17 -14.97 3.30
N PRO A 137 5.64 -16.23 3.25
CA PRO A 137 5.63 -17.13 4.40
C PRO A 137 6.64 -16.69 5.48
N PRO A 138 6.57 -17.21 6.72
CA PRO A 138 7.66 -17.08 7.70
C PRO A 138 9.00 -17.55 7.12
N ASN A 139 10.10 -17.13 7.71
CA ASN A 139 11.44 -17.46 7.23
C ASN A 139 11.70 -16.98 5.79
N SER A 140 11.17 -15.83 5.42
CA SER A 140 11.41 -15.23 4.10
C SER A 140 11.75 -13.74 4.21
N CYS A 141 12.38 -13.22 3.16
CA CYS A 141 12.74 -11.83 3.00
C CYS A 141 12.04 -11.27 1.76
N ARG A 142 11.13 -10.31 1.94
CA ARG A 142 10.48 -9.60 0.85
C ARG A 142 11.13 -8.24 0.66
N ILE A 143 11.68 -8.02 -0.53
CA ILE A 143 12.42 -6.83 -0.89
C ILE A 143 11.57 -6.02 -1.87
N PHE A 144 11.41 -4.75 -1.56
CA PHE A 144 10.68 -3.78 -2.37
C PHE A 144 11.66 -2.75 -2.92
N ASN A 145 11.83 -2.70 -4.24
CA ASN A 145 12.70 -1.73 -4.87
C ASN A 145 11.91 -0.54 -5.42
N PHE A 146 11.75 0.51 -4.61
CA PHE A 146 11.13 1.77 -5.03
C PHE A 146 12.16 2.87 -5.33
N SER A 147 13.42 2.49 -5.54
CA SER A 147 14.50 3.46 -5.77
C SER A 147 14.49 4.11 -7.16
N GLY A 148 13.67 3.58 -8.09
CA GLY A 148 13.69 4.00 -9.49
C GLY A 148 14.90 3.49 -10.28
N MET A 149 15.78 2.69 -9.66
CA MET A 149 16.99 2.15 -10.29
C MET A 149 17.11 0.65 -10.02
N ARG A 150 17.81 -0.06 -10.90
CA ARG A 150 18.13 -1.47 -10.69
C ARG A 150 19.15 -1.60 -9.57
N VAL A 151 18.92 -2.56 -8.68
CA VAL A 151 19.82 -2.86 -7.57
C VAL A 151 20.19 -4.34 -7.56
N VAL A 152 21.39 -4.64 -7.07
CA VAL A 152 21.85 -5.99 -6.81
C VAL A 152 21.90 -6.19 -5.30
N PHE A 153 21.05 -7.09 -4.82
CA PHE A 153 21.00 -7.48 -3.43
C PHE A 153 21.83 -8.74 -3.22
N ALA A 154 22.78 -8.71 -2.29
CA ALA A 154 23.69 -9.83 -2.04
C ALA A 154 23.65 -10.28 -0.59
N PHE A 155 23.66 -11.60 -0.37
CA PHE A 155 23.60 -12.23 0.95
C PHE A 155 24.73 -13.24 1.17
N GLY A 156 25.37 -13.17 2.33
CA GLY A 156 26.38 -14.12 2.78
C GLY A 156 27.80 -13.77 2.35
N ASP A 157 28.74 -14.61 2.76
CA ASP A 157 30.17 -14.48 2.41
C ASP A 157 30.49 -14.99 1.00
N LYS A 158 29.74 -16.00 0.54
CA LYS A 158 29.63 -16.39 -0.87
C LYS A 158 28.30 -15.83 -1.37
N PRO A 159 28.28 -14.63 -1.96
CA PRO A 159 27.05 -13.90 -2.12
C PRO A 159 26.10 -14.58 -3.10
N ILE A 160 24.92 -14.95 -2.63
CA ILE A 160 23.78 -15.15 -3.52
C ILE A 160 23.29 -13.75 -3.90
N THR A 161 23.36 -13.44 -5.19
CA THR A 161 23.01 -12.13 -5.72
C THR A 161 21.67 -12.20 -6.43
N GLN A 162 20.76 -11.30 -6.06
CA GLN A 162 19.51 -11.09 -6.75
C GLN A 162 19.51 -9.69 -7.35
N ALA A 163 19.43 -9.61 -8.67
CA ALA A 163 19.11 -8.35 -9.33
C ALA A 163 17.61 -8.07 -9.16
N ILE A 164 17.26 -6.84 -8.83
CA ILE A 164 15.89 -6.40 -8.58
C ILE A 164 15.68 -5.11 -9.37
N ASP A 165 14.77 -5.16 -10.33
CA ASP A 165 14.48 -4.04 -11.22
C ASP A 165 13.69 -2.94 -10.49
N PRO A 166 13.66 -1.70 -11.01
CA PRO A 166 12.84 -0.63 -10.44
C PRO A 166 11.37 -1.04 -10.32
N ASN A 167 10.77 -0.75 -9.18
CA ASN A 167 9.39 -1.08 -8.80
C ASN A 167 9.08 -2.58 -8.72
N GLU A 168 10.10 -3.43 -8.74
CA GLU A 168 9.95 -4.87 -8.54
C GLU A 168 9.88 -5.23 -7.05
N ILE A 169 9.14 -6.29 -6.77
CA ILE A 169 9.05 -6.92 -5.45
C ILE A 169 9.55 -8.36 -5.59
N THR A 170 10.57 -8.70 -4.81
CA THR A 170 11.13 -10.05 -4.81
C THR A 170 10.98 -10.69 -3.43
N VAL A 171 10.57 -11.96 -3.39
CA VAL A 171 10.52 -12.75 -2.16
C VAL A 171 11.61 -13.81 -2.25
N ILE A 172 12.47 -13.86 -1.24
CA ILE A 172 13.56 -14.83 -1.16
C ILE A 172 13.35 -15.66 0.12
N ALA A 173 13.37 -16.99 0.01
CA ALA A 173 13.30 -17.87 1.17
C ALA A 173 14.63 -17.81 1.93
N GLN A 174 14.58 -17.71 3.26
CA GLN A 174 15.81 -17.56 4.06
C GLN A 174 16.63 -18.86 4.14
N ASN A 175 16.03 -20.03 3.91
CA ASN A 175 16.76 -21.30 3.76
C ASN A 175 17.79 -21.24 2.61
N ASP A 176 17.53 -20.41 1.60
CA ASP A 176 18.48 -20.18 0.52
C ASP A 176 19.57 -19.18 0.93
N LEU A 177 19.36 -18.40 1.99
CA LEU A 177 20.20 -17.26 2.37
C LEU A 177 21.21 -17.59 3.47
N ALA A 178 20.87 -18.48 4.40
CA ALA A 178 21.69 -18.77 5.58
C ALA A 178 21.24 -20.02 6.34
N ASP A 179 22.16 -20.64 7.08
CA ASP A 179 21.77 -21.58 8.13
C ASP A 179 21.05 -20.83 9.27
N HIS A 180 20.19 -21.56 9.98
CA HIS A 180 19.34 -21.05 11.06
C HIS A 180 20.09 -20.16 12.05
N ASN A 181 19.49 -18.99 12.34
CA ASN A 181 19.94 -18.04 13.35
C ASN A 181 21.36 -17.49 13.16
N GLN A 182 21.95 -17.61 11.97
CA GLN A 182 23.27 -17.04 11.67
C GLN A 182 23.22 -15.54 11.33
N MET A 183 24.35 -14.88 11.55
CA MET A 183 24.60 -13.51 11.15
C MET A 183 25.09 -13.48 9.70
N VAL A 184 24.33 -12.85 8.81
CA VAL A 184 24.55 -12.89 7.37
C VAL A 184 24.93 -11.50 6.89
N LYS A 185 26.01 -11.41 6.10
CA LYS A 185 26.37 -10.15 5.44
C LYS A 185 25.31 -9.83 4.39
N VAL A 186 24.85 -8.60 4.41
CA VAL A 186 23.89 -8.07 3.45
C VAL A 186 24.50 -6.85 2.79
N GLN A 187 24.53 -6.89 1.47
CA GLN A 187 25.10 -5.85 0.64
C GLN A 187 24.07 -5.44 -0.39
N LEU A 188 23.97 -4.13 -0.61
CA LEU A 188 23.21 -3.56 -1.71
C LEU A 188 24.20 -2.84 -2.60
N ALA A 189 24.25 -3.23 -3.86
CA ALA A 189 24.94 -2.50 -4.89
C ALA A 189 23.92 -1.89 -5.85
N GLN A 190 24.25 -0.73 -6.38
CA GLN A 190 23.49 -0.05 -7.40
C GLN A 190 24.21 -0.19 -8.74
N GLU A 191 23.46 -0.41 -9.81
CA GLU A 191 24.00 -0.40 -11.16
C GLU A 191 24.32 1.05 -11.59
N GLY A 192 25.61 1.34 -11.78
CA GLY A 192 26.09 2.58 -12.41
C GLY A 192 26.28 2.41 -13.91
N GLN A 193 26.77 3.46 -14.58
CA GLN A 193 26.98 3.42 -16.04
C GLN A 193 28.00 2.36 -16.50
N GLU A 194 28.99 2.03 -15.66
CA GLU A 194 30.06 1.08 -16.02
C GLU A 194 30.41 0.07 -14.91
N THR A 195 30.01 0.31 -13.66
CA THR A 195 30.34 -0.56 -12.53
C THR A 195 29.21 -0.62 -11.50
N LEU A 196 29.17 -1.73 -10.75
CA LEU A 196 28.35 -1.86 -9.56
C LEU A 196 28.97 -1.05 -8.41
N ARG A 197 28.22 -0.10 -7.86
CA ARG A 197 28.65 0.68 -6.69
C ARG A 197 27.99 0.12 -5.43
N LEU A 198 28.79 -0.33 -4.46
CA LEU A 198 28.28 -0.71 -3.14
C LEU A 198 27.73 0.53 -2.43
N VAL A 199 26.44 0.51 -2.09
CA VAL A 199 25.71 1.63 -1.45
C VAL A 199 25.24 1.30 -0.04
N TYR A 200 25.19 0.02 0.32
CA TYR A 200 24.88 -0.41 1.68
C TYR A 200 25.62 -1.69 2.03
N ARG A 201 26.05 -1.79 3.29
CA ARG A 201 26.56 -3.02 3.88
C ARG A 201 26.16 -3.12 5.36
N SER A 202 25.65 -4.28 5.76
CA SER A 202 25.34 -4.58 7.17
C SER A 202 25.45 -6.08 7.40
N THR A 203 25.36 -6.50 8.66
CA THR A 203 25.17 -7.90 9.02
C THR A 203 23.81 -8.05 9.70
N TRP A 204 23.03 -9.04 9.29
CA TRP A 204 21.68 -9.29 9.78
C TRP A 204 21.55 -10.66 10.41
N ARG A 205 20.82 -10.74 11.52
CA ARG A 205 20.27 -12.01 12.00
C ARG A 205 18.93 -12.26 11.32
N PHE A 206 18.77 -13.49 10.86
CA PHE A 206 17.53 -14.04 10.35
C PHE A 206 16.92 -14.97 11.41
N ASP A 207 15.60 -14.97 11.48
CA ASP A 207 14.81 -15.65 12.51
C ASP A 207 13.75 -16.47 11.77
N ASP A 208 13.76 -17.78 12.01
CA ASP A 208 12.96 -18.75 11.26
C ASP A 208 11.45 -18.53 11.43
N GLN A 209 11.05 -17.82 12.49
CA GLN A 209 9.65 -17.49 12.77
C GLN A 209 9.29 -16.06 12.36
N ALA A 210 10.24 -15.36 11.72
CA ALA A 210 10.07 -13.97 11.32
C ALA A 210 9.97 -13.80 9.80
N ARG A 211 9.20 -12.80 9.43
CA ARG A 211 9.12 -12.25 8.07
C ARG A 211 9.92 -10.95 8.04
N THR A 212 10.86 -10.86 7.11
CA THR A 212 11.68 -9.65 6.95
C THR A 212 11.21 -8.87 5.72
N SER A 213 10.75 -7.65 5.90
CA SER A 213 10.45 -6.73 4.79
C SER A 213 11.58 -5.72 4.65
N VAL A 214 12.08 -5.55 3.44
CA VAL A 214 13.16 -4.61 3.11
C VAL A 214 12.66 -3.64 2.07
N PHE A 215 12.71 -2.35 2.37
CA PHE A 215 12.33 -1.30 1.45
C PHE A 215 13.55 -0.53 1.01
N ILE A 216 13.70 -0.33 -0.29
CA ILE A 216 14.78 0.42 -0.92
C ILE A 216 14.15 1.62 -1.61
N LEU A 217 14.52 2.82 -1.20
CA LEU A 217 14.00 4.08 -1.73
C LEU A 217 15.14 5.01 -2.16
N PRO A 218 14.87 6.04 -2.97
CA PRO A 218 15.86 7.06 -3.26
C PRO A 218 16.32 7.74 -1.97
N ALA A 219 17.61 8.06 -1.86
CA ALA A 219 18.12 8.87 -0.77
C ALA A 219 17.70 10.34 -1.00
N PRO A 220 17.08 11.02 -0.03
CA PRO A 220 16.55 12.38 -0.23
C PRO A 220 17.63 13.45 -0.50
N ASN A 221 18.87 13.21 -0.06
CA ASN A 221 19.94 14.22 -0.09
C ASN A 221 21.14 13.84 -0.98
N GLU A 222 21.07 12.72 -1.70
CA GLU A 222 22.18 12.22 -2.52
C GLU A 222 21.65 11.69 -3.85
N HIS A 223 21.89 12.47 -4.93
CA HIS A 223 21.50 12.05 -6.27
C HIS A 223 22.12 10.70 -6.63
N GLY A 224 21.27 9.76 -7.05
CA GLY A 224 21.71 8.42 -7.43
C GLY A 224 22.23 7.58 -6.26
N SER A 225 21.75 7.83 -5.05
CA SER A 225 21.97 6.99 -3.86
C SER A 225 20.64 6.44 -3.36
N VAL A 226 20.69 5.36 -2.58
CA VAL A 226 19.49 4.67 -2.07
C VAL A 226 19.54 4.53 -0.56
N LYS A 227 18.37 4.63 0.07
CA LYS A 227 18.16 4.35 1.48
C LYS A 227 17.42 3.03 1.63
N MET A 228 17.98 2.14 2.42
CA MET A 228 17.34 0.87 2.76
C MET A 228 16.81 0.88 4.19
N ARG A 229 15.60 0.36 4.39
CA ARG A 229 15.02 0.13 5.72
C ARG A 229 14.51 -1.30 5.84
N LYS A 230 14.88 -1.96 6.94
CA LYS A 230 14.47 -3.32 7.29
C LYS A 230 13.43 -3.28 8.39
N PHE A 231 12.36 -4.06 8.23
CA PHE A 231 11.34 -4.31 9.23
C PHE A 231 11.20 -5.81 9.44
N VAL A 232 11.08 -6.23 10.69
CA VAL A 232 10.94 -7.64 11.07
C VAL A 232 9.58 -7.82 11.73
N GLN A 233 8.74 -8.66 11.13
CA GLN A 233 7.48 -9.10 11.70
C GLN A 233 7.69 -10.50 12.27
N ARG A 234 7.73 -10.61 13.59
CA ARG A 234 7.71 -11.91 14.24
C ARG A 234 6.27 -12.39 14.32
N GLY A 235 6.02 -13.66 14.04
CA GLY A 235 4.74 -14.28 14.40
C GLY A 235 4.46 -14.06 15.89
N LEU A 236 3.18 -13.96 16.26
CA LEU A 236 2.81 -14.17 17.66
C LEU A 236 3.30 -15.59 18.00
N ARG A 237 4.22 -15.73 18.97
CA ARG A 237 4.53 -17.05 19.51
C ARG A 237 3.21 -17.64 20.01
N PRO A 238 2.86 -18.90 19.68
CA PRO A 238 1.80 -19.58 20.39
C PRO A 238 2.06 -19.44 21.89
N ARG A 239 1.04 -19.04 22.64
CA ARG A 239 1.13 -18.73 24.08
C ARG A 239 1.54 -19.94 24.94
N GLU A 240 1.71 -21.10 24.34
CA GLU A 240 1.94 -22.39 25.00
C GLU A 240 3.39 -22.62 25.45
N GLU A 241 4.38 -21.87 24.95
CA GLU A 241 5.78 -22.02 25.38
C GLU A 241 6.22 -21.07 26.51
N MET A 242 5.29 -20.35 27.13
CA MET A 242 5.58 -19.41 28.23
C MET A 242 5.32 -19.99 29.64
N ASN A 243 5.15 -21.31 29.76
CA ASN A 243 4.87 -21.99 31.04
C ASN A 243 5.97 -22.97 31.49
N HIS A 244 7.23 -22.73 31.11
CA HIS A 244 8.37 -23.43 31.70
C HIS A 244 9.48 -22.45 32.06
N TYR A 245 9.23 -21.63 33.09
CA TYR A 245 10.23 -21.11 34.02
C TYR A 245 9.62 -21.00 35.41
#